data_AF-A0A343TFT9-F1
#
_entry.id   AF-A0A343TFT9-F1
#
_cell.length_a   1.000
_cell.length_b   1.000
_cell.length_c   1.000
_cell.angle_alpha   90.00
_cell.angle_beta   90.00
_cell.angle_gamma   90.00
#
_symmetry.space_group_name_H-M   'P 1'
#
loop_
_entity.id
_entity.type
_entity.pdbx_description
1 polymer ?
#
loop_
_entity_poly.entity_id
_entity_poly.type
_entity_poly.pdbx_seq_one_letter_code
_entity_poly.pdbx_strand_id
1 'polypeptide(L)'
;MTDAEPPEETPSAGASDDEVGEPELSALREEVERKYDFDDFGPEDMMEMTAEEWEAVFDDEAWVTGTELLDRVEAELKNRIARREVFAVLERAGEGNDERVLAYSDEGYAVVYADGSLEGEGTVFRDVKPSLVLCSMPEFEVAEPPENYGLPDPDDVPEGSGEFGNTILQIVAAAQLIAGVALLSAYFLIDDLTTIVAPIAGVAFLLAGVFLFFVVANARLSDRFRTEEYRNRLRAIQFDDGDRPDFVPEMPKASTVNGKSRAGDGNDEDGDYGDGDDEDDDSDR
;
A
#
# COMPACT_ATOMS: atom_id res chain seq x y z
N MET A 1 -67.66 6.77 4.70
CA MET A 1 -67.72 5.86 3.54
C MET A 1 -66.67 6.38 2.57
N THR A 2 -65.45 5.88 2.54
CA THR A 2 -64.94 4.53 2.84
C THR A 2 -63.46 4.72 3.24
N ASP A 3 -63.12 4.50 4.51
CA ASP A 3 -62.39 3.34 5.02
C ASP A 3 -61.05 3.11 4.29
N ALA A 4 -59.97 3.57 4.93
CA ALA A 4 -58.60 3.36 4.50
C ALA A 4 -58.09 2.09 5.19
N GLU A 5 -57.87 1.07 4.37
CA GLU A 5 -57.30 -0.23 4.72
C GLU A 5 -55.85 -0.04 5.23
N PRO A 6 -55.47 -0.58 6.41
CA PRO A 6 -54.08 -0.58 6.84
C PRO A 6 -53.30 -1.65 6.06
N PRO A 7 -52.01 -1.45 5.75
CA PRO A 7 -51.21 -2.49 5.11
C PRO A 7 -51.03 -3.66 6.08
N GLU A 8 -51.25 -4.86 5.56
CA GLU A 8 -51.15 -6.13 6.27
C GLU A 8 -49.76 -6.33 6.89
N GLU A 9 -49.76 -6.76 8.15
CA GLU A 9 -48.60 -7.31 8.84
C GLU A 9 -47.98 -8.42 8.00
N THR A 10 -46.72 -8.23 7.59
CA THR A 10 -45.88 -9.34 7.15
C THR A 10 -45.70 -10.28 8.35
N PRO A 11 -45.97 -11.59 8.20
CA PRO A 11 -45.75 -12.50 9.30
C PRO A 11 -44.23 -12.58 9.55
N SER A 12 -43.83 -12.09 10.71
CA SER A 12 -42.58 -12.43 11.37
C SER A 12 -42.54 -13.95 11.53
N ALA A 13 -41.97 -14.64 10.54
CA ALA A 13 -41.53 -16.00 10.70
C ALA A 13 -40.28 -15.94 11.59
N GLY A 14 -40.52 -16.04 12.91
CA GLY A 14 -39.49 -16.50 13.82
C GLY A 14 -39.14 -17.92 13.41
N ALA A 15 -38.07 -18.06 12.62
CA ALA A 15 -37.33 -19.29 12.55
C ALA A 15 -36.62 -19.41 13.91
N SER A 16 -36.98 -20.46 14.62
CA SER A 16 -36.24 -20.95 15.76
C SER A 16 -34.78 -21.09 15.37
N ASP A 17 -33.95 -20.35 16.10
CA ASP A 17 -32.50 -20.45 16.14
C ASP A 17 -32.14 -21.82 16.74
N ASP A 18 -32.23 -22.87 15.92
CA ASP A 18 -31.46 -24.08 16.16
C ASP A 18 -30.02 -23.69 15.81
N GLU A 19 -29.30 -23.22 16.83
CA GLU A 19 -27.88 -22.89 16.79
C GLU A 19 -27.11 -24.16 16.33
N VAL A 20 -26.96 -24.33 15.02
CA VAL A 20 -26.23 -25.44 14.43
C VAL A 20 -24.77 -25.22 14.81
N GLY A 21 -24.24 -26.04 15.72
CA GLY A 21 -22.88 -25.83 16.20
C GLY A 21 -21.85 -25.90 15.07
N GLU A 22 -20.75 -25.17 15.20
CA GLU A 22 -19.58 -25.18 14.28
C GLU A 22 -19.20 -26.58 13.71
N PRO A 23 -19.17 -27.69 14.48
CA PRO A 23 -18.83 -29.01 13.92
C PRO A 23 -19.87 -29.57 12.95
N GLU A 24 -21.14 -29.16 13.06
CA GLU A 24 -22.22 -29.60 12.17
C GLU A 24 -22.27 -28.74 10.90
N LEU A 25 -22.04 -27.42 11.02
CA LEU A 25 -21.89 -26.51 9.87
C LEU A 25 -20.66 -26.85 9.01
N SER A 26 -19.51 -27.14 9.64
CA SER A 26 -18.30 -27.55 8.92
C SER A 26 -18.47 -28.87 8.15
N ALA A 27 -19.19 -29.85 8.72
CA ALA A 27 -19.52 -31.10 8.03
C ALA A 27 -20.47 -30.86 6.85
N LEU A 28 -21.42 -29.94 7.00
CA LEU A 28 -22.32 -29.51 5.93
C LEU A 28 -21.55 -28.79 4.82
N ARG A 29 -20.56 -27.95 5.14
CA ARG A 29 -19.67 -27.29 4.17
C ARG A 29 -18.94 -28.31 3.29
N GLU A 30 -18.31 -29.31 3.90
CA GLU A 30 -17.62 -30.38 3.14
C GLU A 30 -18.58 -31.19 2.24
N GLU A 31 -19.85 -31.31 2.63
CA GLU A 31 -20.86 -31.96 1.79
C GLU A 31 -21.24 -31.09 0.59
N VAL A 32 -21.43 -29.80 0.80
CA VAL A 32 -21.80 -28.84 -0.25
C VAL A 32 -20.66 -28.65 -1.26
N GLU A 33 -19.40 -28.55 -0.80
CA GLU A 33 -18.21 -28.52 -1.68
C GLU A 33 -18.04 -29.76 -2.55
N ARG A 34 -18.63 -30.88 -2.16
CA ARG A 34 -18.64 -32.11 -2.97
C ARG A 34 -19.81 -32.15 -3.95
N LYS A 35 -20.91 -31.47 -3.62
CA LYS A 35 -22.16 -31.46 -4.39
C LYS A 35 -22.11 -30.43 -5.53
N TYR A 36 -21.48 -29.28 -5.31
CA TYR A 36 -21.40 -28.18 -6.27
C TYR A 36 -19.96 -27.93 -6.72
N ASP A 37 -19.78 -27.53 -7.98
CA ASP A 37 -18.50 -27.06 -8.52
C ASP A 37 -18.45 -25.53 -8.41
N PHE A 38 -17.71 -25.01 -7.42
CA PHE A 38 -17.63 -23.57 -7.18
C PHE A 38 -16.90 -22.80 -8.29
N ASP A 39 -16.10 -23.46 -9.14
CA ASP A 39 -15.40 -22.83 -10.26
C ASP A 39 -16.33 -22.55 -11.47
N ASP A 40 -17.45 -23.28 -11.60
CA ASP A 40 -18.49 -23.10 -12.63
C ASP A 40 -19.87 -22.82 -12.01
N PHE A 41 -19.89 -22.12 -10.86
CA PHE A 41 -21.10 -21.87 -10.09
C PHE A 41 -21.96 -20.77 -10.71
N GLY A 42 -23.22 -21.09 -11.03
CA GLY A 42 -24.14 -20.22 -11.75
C GLY A 42 -25.42 -19.85 -10.99
N PRO A 43 -26.28 -19.00 -11.58
CA PRO A 43 -27.57 -18.63 -11.00
C PRO A 43 -28.55 -19.81 -10.82
N GLU A 44 -28.38 -20.89 -11.60
CA GLU A 44 -29.20 -22.10 -11.45
C GLU A 44 -28.81 -22.86 -10.18
N ASP A 45 -27.52 -22.99 -9.88
CA ASP A 45 -27.01 -23.61 -8.64
C ASP A 45 -27.42 -22.82 -7.40
N MET A 46 -27.44 -21.48 -7.50
CA MET A 46 -27.93 -20.61 -6.42
C MET A 46 -29.39 -20.88 -6.05
N MET A 47 -30.23 -21.25 -7.02
CA MET A 47 -31.64 -21.59 -6.78
C MET A 47 -31.82 -22.99 -6.20
N GLU A 48 -30.87 -23.88 -6.45
CA GLU A 48 -30.90 -25.26 -5.93
C GLU A 48 -30.36 -25.37 -4.51
N MET A 49 -29.46 -24.47 -4.10
CA MET A 49 -28.94 -24.42 -2.73
C MET A 49 -30.01 -24.03 -1.73
N THR A 50 -30.12 -24.82 -0.67
CA THR A 50 -30.94 -24.53 0.50
C THR A 50 -30.27 -23.48 1.39
N ALA A 51 -31.05 -22.82 2.26
CA ALA A 51 -30.52 -21.80 3.17
C ALA A 51 -29.43 -22.35 4.11
N GLU A 52 -29.58 -23.60 4.58
CA GLU A 52 -28.60 -24.27 5.43
C GLU A 52 -27.28 -24.58 4.68
N GLU A 53 -27.37 -24.96 3.40
CA GLU A 53 -26.19 -25.16 2.53
C GLU A 53 -25.49 -23.82 2.23
N TRP A 54 -26.25 -22.73 2.11
CA TRP A 54 -25.70 -21.37 1.97
C TRP A 54 -24.96 -20.92 3.22
N GLU A 55 -25.58 -21.07 4.38
CA GLU A 55 -24.99 -20.72 5.67
C GLU A 55 -23.69 -21.51 5.92
N ALA A 56 -23.71 -22.81 5.62
CA ALA A 56 -22.53 -23.65 5.78
C ALA A 56 -21.34 -23.17 4.92
N VAL A 57 -21.57 -22.69 3.70
CA VAL A 57 -20.48 -22.26 2.79
C VAL A 57 -20.06 -20.81 3.04
N PHE A 58 -21.00 -19.93 3.42
CA PHE A 58 -20.79 -18.50 3.61
C PHE A 58 -20.98 -18.06 5.06
N ASP A 59 -20.41 -18.85 5.98
CA ASP A 59 -20.36 -18.57 7.42
C ASP A 59 -19.53 -17.31 7.67
N ASP A 60 -20.19 -16.24 8.14
CA ASP A 60 -19.56 -14.98 8.49
C ASP A 60 -18.85 -15.03 9.85
N GLU A 61 -19.23 -15.96 10.73
CA GLU A 61 -18.55 -16.24 11.99
C GLU A 61 -17.20 -16.94 11.78
N ALA A 62 -17.06 -17.66 10.66
CA ALA A 62 -15.78 -18.25 10.24
C ALA A 62 -14.73 -17.22 9.80
N TRP A 63 -15.10 -15.95 9.60
CA TRP A 63 -14.14 -14.92 9.19
C TRP A 63 -13.28 -14.45 10.36
N VAL A 64 -12.01 -14.22 10.08
CA VAL A 64 -11.06 -13.73 11.08
C VAL A 64 -11.41 -12.29 11.45
N THR A 65 -11.67 -12.05 12.73
CA THR A 65 -11.96 -10.74 13.32
C THR A 65 -11.08 -10.50 14.56
N GLY A 66 -11.29 -9.40 15.27
CA GLY A 66 -10.57 -9.04 16.48
C GLY A 66 -9.14 -8.54 16.23
N THR A 67 -8.29 -8.70 17.23
CA THR A 67 -6.87 -8.34 17.17
C THR A 67 -6.12 -9.12 16.08
N GLU A 68 -6.50 -10.38 15.83
CA GLU A 68 -5.87 -11.19 14.80
C GLU A 68 -6.08 -10.58 13.41
N LEU A 69 -7.30 -10.14 13.09
CA LEU A 69 -7.56 -9.42 11.85
C LEU A 69 -6.71 -8.16 11.72
N LEU A 70 -6.63 -7.38 12.80
CA LEU A 70 -5.83 -6.15 12.82
C LEU A 70 -4.35 -6.44 12.59
N ASP A 71 -3.79 -7.48 13.23
CA ASP A 71 -2.39 -7.89 13.06
C ASP A 71 -2.12 -8.31 11.60
N ARG A 72 -3.03 -9.10 11.01
CA ARG A 72 -2.95 -9.54 9.61
C ARG A 72 -3.01 -8.38 8.64
N VAL A 73 -3.97 -7.47 8.83
CA VAL A 73 -4.12 -6.26 8.01
C VAL A 73 -2.91 -5.35 8.16
N GLU A 74 -2.40 -5.15 9.38
CA GLU A 74 -1.21 -4.34 9.63
C GLU A 74 0.00 -4.90 8.88
N ALA A 75 0.24 -6.22 8.96
CA ALA A 75 1.33 -6.89 8.26
C ALA A 75 1.19 -6.82 6.73
N GLU A 76 -0.02 -7.03 6.21
CA GLU A 76 -0.27 -6.95 4.77
C GLU A 76 -0.09 -5.53 4.22
N LEU A 77 -0.59 -4.52 4.94
CA LEU A 77 -0.40 -3.12 4.57
C LEU A 77 1.08 -2.73 4.61
N LYS A 78 1.86 -3.18 5.62
CA LYS A 78 3.33 -2.99 5.64
C LYS A 78 3.98 -3.57 4.38
N ASN A 79 3.61 -4.78 3.98
CA ASN A 79 4.12 -5.39 2.75
C ASN A 79 3.77 -4.58 1.49
N ARG A 80 2.54 -4.11 1.37
CA ARG A 80 2.09 -3.35 0.20
C ARG A 80 2.70 -1.94 0.13
N ILE A 81 2.88 -1.28 1.27
CA ILE A 81 3.63 -0.01 1.36
C ILE A 81 5.09 -0.26 0.94
N ALA A 82 5.70 -1.33 1.44
CA ALA A 82 7.04 -1.74 1.03
C ALA A 82 7.14 -2.10 -0.47
N ARG A 83 6.07 -2.49 -1.14
CA ARG A 83 6.06 -2.68 -2.61
C ARG A 83 5.64 -1.44 -3.40
N ARG A 84 5.33 -0.34 -2.70
CA ARG A 84 4.85 0.93 -3.28
C ARG A 84 3.51 0.76 -4.00
N GLU A 85 2.73 -0.21 -3.57
CA GLU A 85 1.36 -0.46 -4.05
C GLU A 85 0.32 0.37 -3.26
N VAL A 86 0.65 0.73 -2.03
CA VAL A 86 -0.15 1.59 -1.16
C VAL A 86 0.72 2.75 -0.68
N PHE A 87 0.24 3.98 -0.86
CA PHE A 87 0.94 5.19 -0.43
C PHE A 87 0.26 5.74 0.83
N ALA A 88 0.68 5.25 2.00
CA ALA A 88 0.13 5.63 3.29
C ALA A 88 1.15 5.47 4.41
N VAL A 89 0.96 6.23 5.49
CA VAL A 89 1.56 5.97 6.80
C VAL A 89 0.59 5.12 7.61
N LEU A 90 1.14 4.16 8.36
CA LEU A 90 0.38 3.19 9.14
C LEU A 90 0.59 3.45 10.63
N GLU A 91 -0.50 3.54 11.38
CA GLU A 91 -0.52 3.68 12.83
C GLU A 91 -1.49 2.69 13.45
N ARG A 92 -1.12 2.16 14.61
CA ARG A 92 -2.04 1.43 15.47
C ARG A 92 -2.55 2.35 16.58
N ALA A 93 -3.87 2.41 16.73
CA ALA A 93 -4.54 3.31 17.68
C ALA A 93 -5.49 2.54 18.59
N GLY A 94 -5.76 3.10 19.77
CA GLY A 94 -6.60 2.47 20.79
C GLY A 94 -5.87 1.41 21.64
N GLU A 95 -6.57 0.89 22.65
CA GLU A 95 -6.10 -0.19 23.53
C GLU A 95 -7.25 -1.18 23.79
N GLY A 96 -6.95 -2.48 23.80
CA GLY A 96 -7.94 -3.52 24.09
C GLY A 96 -9.02 -3.65 23.02
N ASN A 97 -10.30 -3.59 23.42
CA ASN A 97 -11.43 -3.75 22.49
C ASN A 97 -11.66 -2.54 21.57
N ASP A 98 -10.89 -1.47 21.77
CA ASP A 98 -10.91 -0.25 20.97
C ASP A 98 -9.71 -0.19 19.99
N GLU A 99 -8.98 -1.28 19.82
CA GLU A 99 -7.88 -1.33 18.86
C GLU A 99 -8.36 -1.15 17.42
N ARG A 100 -7.57 -0.41 16.65
CA ARG A 100 -7.84 -0.09 15.26
C ARG A 100 -6.55 0.22 14.50
N VAL A 101 -6.54 -0.12 13.22
CA VAL A 101 -5.44 0.16 12.30
C VAL A 101 -5.82 1.37 11.45
N LEU A 102 -5.03 2.43 11.53
CA LEU A 102 -5.19 3.65 10.76
C LEU A 102 -4.13 3.71 9.66
N ALA A 103 -4.58 3.80 8.42
CA ALA A 103 -3.72 4.15 7.28
C ALA A 103 -4.13 5.53 6.78
N TYR A 104 -3.18 6.43 6.55
CA TYR A 104 -3.49 7.76 6.02
C TYR A 104 -2.43 8.27 5.05
N SER A 105 -2.85 9.16 4.15
CA SER A 105 -2.01 9.85 3.17
C SER A 105 -2.33 11.35 3.16
N ASP A 106 -1.86 12.04 2.13
CA ASP A 106 -2.11 13.45 1.87
C ASP A 106 -3.53 13.73 1.35
N GLU A 107 -4.21 12.69 0.84
CA GLU A 107 -5.47 12.81 0.10
C GLU A 107 -6.57 11.87 0.61
N GLY A 108 -6.31 11.09 1.67
CA GLY A 108 -7.30 10.17 2.21
C GLY A 108 -6.81 9.36 3.40
N TYR A 109 -7.72 8.59 3.98
CA TYR A 109 -7.43 7.73 5.12
C TYR A 109 -8.36 6.51 5.13
N ALA A 110 -7.99 5.52 5.92
CA ALA A 110 -8.77 4.33 6.20
C ALA A 110 -8.55 3.91 7.66
N VAL A 111 -9.64 3.64 8.37
CA VAL A 111 -9.66 3.08 9.72
C VAL A 111 -10.29 1.70 9.66
N VAL A 112 -9.53 0.70 10.06
CA VAL A 112 -9.97 -0.69 10.19
C VAL A 112 -10.23 -0.96 11.65
N TYR A 113 -11.44 -1.43 11.95
CA TYR A 113 -11.87 -1.80 13.28
C TYR A 113 -11.74 -3.32 13.48
N ALA A 114 -11.67 -3.73 14.75
CA ALA A 114 -11.56 -5.14 15.13
C ALA A 114 -12.75 -5.99 14.66
N ASP A 115 -13.94 -5.41 14.49
CA ASP A 115 -15.12 -6.09 13.96
C ASP A 115 -15.10 -6.29 12.44
N GLY A 116 -14.02 -5.88 11.76
CA GLY A 116 -13.92 -5.93 10.30
C GLY A 116 -14.65 -4.78 9.59
N SER A 117 -15.20 -3.82 10.32
CA SER A 117 -15.73 -2.61 9.70
C SER A 117 -14.60 -1.70 9.21
N LEU A 118 -14.88 -0.95 8.13
CA LEU A 118 -13.94 -0.06 7.47
C LEU A 118 -14.58 1.31 7.27
N GLU A 119 -13.95 2.34 7.81
CA GLU A 119 -14.30 3.74 7.58
C GLU A 119 -13.17 4.45 6.86
N GLY A 120 -13.48 5.47 6.06
CA GLY A 120 -12.47 6.28 5.42
C GLY A 120 -12.90 6.88 4.09
N GLU A 121 -11.95 7.54 3.44
CA GLU A 121 -12.14 8.20 2.16
C GLU A 121 -10.86 8.21 1.31
N GLY A 122 -11.03 8.49 0.02
CA GLY A 122 -9.92 8.63 -0.91
C GLY A 122 -9.30 7.31 -1.37
N THR A 123 -8.07 7.41 -1.90
CA THR A 123 -7.33 6.28 -2.47
C THR A 123 -6.93 5.27 -1.42
N VAL A 124 -6.57 5.71 -0.21
CA VAL A 124 -6.21 4.84 0.91
C VAL A 124 -7.35 3.89 1.26
N PHE A 125 -8.58 4.40 1.41
CA PHE A 125 -9.76 3.55 1.63
C PHE A 125 -9.98 2.53 0.52
N ARG A 126 -9.83 2.96 -0.74
CA ARG A 126 -9.97 2.06 -1.90
C ARG A 126 -8.92 0.94 -1.89
N ASP A 127 -7.71 1.24 -1.43
CA ASP A 127 -6.60 0.31 -1.45
C ASP A 127 -6.58 -0.60 -0.22
N VAL A 128 -7.05 -0.15 0.95
CA VAL A 128 -7.16 -0.97 2.17
C VAL A 128 -8.30 -1.98 2.07
N LYS A 129 -9.43 -1.62 1.44
CA LYS A 129 -10.61 -2.49 1.37
C LYS A 129 -10.33 -3.91 0.84
N PRO A 130 -9.61 -4.11 -0.28
CA PRO A 130 -9.25 -5.46 -0.73
C PRO A 130 -8.36 -6.22 0.26
N SER A 131 -7.40 -5.54 0.89
CA SER A 131 -6.51 -6.18 1.88
C SER A 131 -7.29 -6.62 3.12
N LEU A 132 -8.25 -5.83 3.58
CA LEU A 132 -9.12 -6.18 4.69
C LEU A 132 -9.89 -7.47 4.42
N VAL A 133 -10.53 -7.55 3.25
CA VAL A 133 -11.31 -8.73 2.84
C VAL A 133 -10.43 -9.98 2.71
N LEU A 134 -9.22 -9.85 2.16
CA LEU A 134 -8.31 -10.99 2.09
C LEU A 134 -7.84 -11.41 3.49
N CYS A 135 -7.50 -10.45 4.35
CA CYS A 135 -7.02 -10.76 5.70
C CYS A 135 -8.10 -11.35 6.62
N SER A 136 -9.39 -11.14 6.32
CA SER A 136 -10.49 -11.79 7.03
C SER A 136 -10.70 -13.25 6.61
N MET A 137 -10.13 -13.69 5.48
CA MET A 137 -10.21 -15.09 5.05
C MET A 137 -9.19 -15.94 5.83
N PRO A 138 -9.61 -17.00 6.54
CA PRO A 138 -8.71 -17.85 7.31
C PRO A 138 -7.52 -18.39 6.49
N GLU A 139 -7.77 -18.78 5.24
CA GLU A 139 -6.80 -19.40 4.32
C GLU A 139 -5.76 -18.42 3.77
N PHE A 140 -5.98 -17.12 3.89
CA PHE A 140 -5.08 -16.11 3.32
C PHE A 140 -3.83 -15.90 4.18
N GLU A 141 -2.72 -16.52 3.82
CA GLU A 141 -1.46 -16.33 4.54
C GLU A 141 -0.82 -14.96 4.25
N VAL A 142 -0.60 -14.18 5.31
CA VAL A 142 0.10 -12.89 5.22
C VAL A 142 1.61 -13.12 5.36
N ALA A 143 2.39 -12.58 4.42
CA ALA A 143 3.85 -12.66 4.49
C ALA A 143 4.41 -11.79 5.63
N GLU A 144 5.54 -12.19 6.22
CA GLU A 144 6.23 -11.36 7.22
C GLU A 144 6.71 -10.04 6.59
N PRO A 145 6.36 -8.87 7.17
CA PRO A 145 6.75 -7.58 6.62
C PRO A 145 8.25 -7.31 6.77
N PRO A 146 8.87 -6.57 5.82
CA PRO A 146 10.25 -6.13 5.97
C PRO A 146 10.40 -5.10 7.10
N GLU A 147 11.55 -5.09 7.76
CA GLU A 147 11.85 -4.13 8.85
C GLU A 147 11.73 -2.67 8.39
N ASN A 148 12.13 -2.37 7.15
CA ASN A 148 12.01 -1.05 6.55
C ASN A 148 10.87 -1.01 5.52
N TYR A 149 9.63 -1.03 6.01
CA TYR A 149 8.43 -0.95 5.18
C TYR A 149 8.00 0.49 4.86
N GLY A 150 8.53 1.47 5.60
CA GLY A 150 8.09 2.86 5.55
C GLY A 150 8.29 3.52 4.18
N LEU A 151 7.54 4.60 3.95
CA LEU A 151 7.74 5.46 2.80
C LEU A 151 9.16 6.07 2.86
N PRO A 152 9.85 6.22 1.72
CA PRO A 152 11.17 6.84 1.70
C PRO A 152 11.09 8.29 2.16
N ASP A 153 12.20 8.81 2.68
CA ASP A 153 12.32 10.23 2.95
C ASP A 153 12.22 11.02 1.62
N PRO A 154 11.46 12.13 1.56
CA PRO A 154 11.37 12.98 0.38
C PRO A 154 12.72 13.35 -0.23
N ASP A 155 13.74 13.56 0.61
CA ASP A 155 15.06 13.99 0.15
C ASP A 155 15.92 12.82 -0.38
N ASP A 156 15.59 11.58 -0.02
CA ASP A 156 16.24 10.37 -0.51
C ASP A 156 15.71 9.89 -1.88
N VAL A 157 14.61 10.48 -2.38
CA VAL A 157 14.06 10.13 -3.69
C VAL A 157 14.99 10.62 -4.81
N PRO A 158 15.61 9.75 -5.61
CA PRO A 158 16.52 10.17 -6.67
C PRO A 158 15.79 10.95 -7.77
N GLU A 159 16.50 11.91 -8.37
CA GLU A 159 15.99 12.69 -9.51
C GLU A 159 15.95 11.83 -10.77
N GLY A 160 14.86 11.09 -10.98
CA GLY A 160 14.48 10.47 -12.25
C GLY A 160 15.35 9.28 -12.72
N SER A 161 14.74 8.10 -12.85
CA SER A 161 15.38 6.92 -13.47
C SER A 161 15.51 7.00 -15.01
N GLY A 162 14.87 7.99 -15.64
CA GLY A 162 14.80 8.16 -17.09
C GLY A 162 15.98 8.90 -17.73
N GLU A 163 16.91 9.45 -16.95
CA GLU A 163 17.96 10.34 -17.46
C GLU A 163 18.87 9.66 -18.49
N PHE A 164 19.22 8.39 -18.29
CA PHE A 164 20.06 7.64 -19.20
C PHE A 164 19.39 7.42 -20.57
N GLY A 165 18.13 6.96 -20.58
CA GLY A 165 17.38 6.75 -21.82
C GLY A 165 17.15 8.05 -22.58
N ASN A 166 16.83 9.12 -21.85
CA ASN A 166 16.70 10.46 -22.38
C ASN A 166 18.01 10.97 -23.03
N THR A 167 19.15 10.69 -22.39
CA THR A 167 20.48 11.07 -22.91
C THR A 167 20.81 10.35 -24.21
N ILE A 168 20.53 9.04 -24.32
CA ILE A 168 20.74 8.28 -25.55
C ILE A 168 19.90 8.84 -26.71
N LEU A 169 18.62 9.15 -26.45
CA LEU A 169 17.75 9.75 -27.47
C LEU A 169 18.23 11.15 -27.89
N GLN A 170 18.76 11.95 -26.96
CA GLN A 170 19.37 13.25 -27.29
C GLN A 170 20.62 13.11 -28.15
N ILE A 171 21.48 12.13 -27.87
CA ILE A 171 22.68 11.86 -28.67
C ILE A 171 22.28 11.47 -30.10
N VAL A 172 21.30 10.57 -30.24
CA VAL A 172 20.77 10.17 -31.56
C VAL A 172 20.16 11.37 -32.27
N ALA A 173 19.37 12.20 -31.58
CA ALA A 173 18.79 13.41 -32.14
C ALA A 173 19.86 14.39 -32.63
N ALA A 174 20.91 14.61 -31.84
CA ALA A 174 22.02 15.48 -32.20
C ALA A 174 22.79 14.94 -33.42
N ALA A 175 23.09 13.65 -33.45
CA ALA A 175 23.73 13.00 -34.60
C ALA A 175 22.88 13.12 -35.88
N GLN A 176 21.56 12.96 -35.75
CA GLN A 176 20.58 13.12 -36.82
C GLN A 176 20.58 14.55 -37.38
N LEU A 177 20.61 15.57 -36.50
CA LEU A 177 20.72 16.97 -36.91
C LEU A 177 22.03 17.25 -37.63
N ILE A 178 23.16 16.75 -37.10
CA ILE A 178 24.48 16.90 -37.73
C ILE A 178 24.48 16.25 -39.11
N ALA A 179 23.93 15.04 -39.25
CA ALA A 179 23.79 14.36 -40.53
C ALA A 179 22.92 15.15 -41.52
N GLY A 180 21.79 15.69 -41.06
CA GLY A 180 20.90 16.53 -41.87
C GLY A 180 21.58 17.80 -42.37
N VAL A 181 22.30 18.52 -41.49
CA VAL A 181 23.09 19.70 -41.85
C VAL A 181 24.23 19.33 -42.81
N ALA A 182 24.93 18.22 -42.57
CA ALA A 182 26.02 17.77 -43.43
C ALA A 182 25.53 17.43 -44.85
N LEU A 183 24.38 16.75 -44.97
CA LEU A 183 23.76 16.44 -46.26
C LEU A 183 23.35 17.69 -47.03
N LEU A 184 22.71 18.66 -46.35
CA LEU A 184 22.35 19.92 -46.98
C LEU A 184 23.59 20.73 -47.39
N SER A 185 24.59 20.80 -46.52
CA SER A 185 25.85 21.51 -46.82
C SER A 185 26.58 20.87 -48.00
N ALA A 186 26.63 19.53 -48.07
CA ALA A 186 27.24 18.82 -49.18
C ALA A 186 26.56 19.12 -50.52
N TYR A 187 25.22 19.23 -50.53
CA TYR A 187 24.47 19.61 -51.74
C TYR A 187 24.85 21.00 -52.28
N PHE A 188 25.17 21.96 -51.40
CA PHE A 188 25.56 23.31 -51.82
C PHE A 188 27.06 23.48 -52.10
N LEU A 189 27.92 22.68 -51.45
CA LEU A 189 29.38 22.86 -51.50
C LEU A 189 30.08 21.94 -52.50
N ILE A 190 29.41 20.88 -52.96
CA ILE A 190 29.98 19.89 -53.88
C ILE A 190 29.23 19.98 -55.21
N ASP A 191 29.87 20.58 -56.21
CA ASP A 191 29.27 20.86 -57.53
C ASP A 191 28.80 19.59 -58.28
N ASP A 192 29.37 18.42 -57.97
CA ASP A 192 29.00 17.13 -58.56
C ASP A 192 27.75 16.48 -57.94
N LEU A 193 27.23 17.00 -56.81
CA LEU A 193 26.07 16.44 -56.10
C LEU A 193 24.75 17.11 -56.53
N THR A 194 24.35 16.93 -57.79
CA THR A 194 23.09 17.52 -58.32
C THR A 194 21.83 16.70 -58.05
N THR A 195 21.92 15.61 -57.29
CA THR A 195 20.80 14.69 -57.05
C THR A 195 19.83 15.25 -56.00
N ILE A 196 18.52 15.28 -56.33
CA ILE A 196 17.45 15.77 -55.43
C ILE A 196 17.28 14.97 -54.13
N VAL A 197 17.82 13.75 -54.08
CA VAL A 197 17.76 12.86 -52.92
C VAL A 197 18.49 13.46 -51.71
N ALA A 198 19.64 14.12 -51.92
CA ALA A 198 20.44 14.69 -50.85
C ALA A 198 19.69 15.77 -50.03
N PRO A 199 19.08 16.81 -50.66
CA PRO A 199 18.33 17.81 -49.89
C PRO A 199 17.06 17.24 -49.24
N ILE A 200 16.36 16.30 -49.89
CA ILE A 200 15.17 15.65 -49.30
C ILE A 200 15.56 14.84 -48.05
N ALA A 201 16.60 14.02 -48.15
CA ALA A 201 17.11 13.25 -47.02
C ALA A 201 17.61 14.17 -45.90
N GLY A 202 18.37 15.21 -46.24
CA GLY A 202 18.84 16.20 -45.27
C GLY A 202 17.71 16.84 -44.47
N VAL A 203 16.65 17.30 -45.15
CA VAL A 203 15.45 17.83 -44.50
C VAL A 203 14.76 16.76 -43.63
N ALA A 204 14.63 15.52 -44.11
CA ALA A 204 14.03 14.44 -43.32
C ALA A 204 14.82 14.15 -42.03
N PHE A 205 16.16 14.11 -42.10
CA PHE A 205 17.04 13.97 -40.94
C PHE A 205 16.86 15.13 -39.96
N LEU A 206 16.80 16.38 -40.45
CA LEU A 206 16.54 17.54 -39.60
C LEU A 206 15.18 17.45 -38.90
N LEU A 207 14.11 17.17 -39.64
CA LEU A 207 12.76 17.05 -39.09
C LEU A 207 12.68 15.95 -38.03
N ALA A 208 13.25 14.78 -38.32
CA ALA A 208 13.29 13.67 -37.37
C ALA A 208 14.12 14.00 -36.12
N GLY A 209 15.26 14.70 -36.27
CA GLY A 209 16.09 15.12 -35.14
C GLY A 209 15.37 16.14 -34.25
N VAL A 210 14.73 17.16 -34.85
CA VAL A 210 13.92 18.14 -34.11
C VAL A 210 12.75 17.45 -33.40
N PHE A 211 12.05 16.55 -34.08
CA PHE A 211 10.96 15.78 -33.49
C PHE A 211 11.44 14.98 -32.27
N LEU A 212 12.59 14.31 -32.37
CA LEU A 212 13.14 13.53 -31.26
C LEU A 212 13.50 14.40 -30.06
N PHE A 213 14.06 15.60 -30.29
CA PHE A 213 14.28 16.58 -29.21
C PHE A 213 12.98 17.02 -28.53
N PHE A 214 11.90 17.21 -29.29
CA PHE A 214 10.61 17.58 -28.73
C PHE A 214 10.05 16.46 -27.81
N VAL A 215 10.12 15.20 -28.26
CA VAL A 215 9.70 14.04 -27.46
C VAL A 215 10.49 13.95 -26.15
N VAL A 216 11.81 14.07 -26.24
CA VAL A 216 12.75 14.07 -25.10
C VAL A 216 12.46 15.22 -24.14
N ALA A 217 12.27 16.45 -24.64
CA ALA A 217 12.01 17.62 -23.82
C ALA A 217 10.72 17.45 -23.00
N ASN A 218 9.67 16.90 -23.62
CA ASN A 218 8.41 16.62 -22.94
C ASN A 218 8.56 15.50 -21.89
N ALA A 219 9.31 14.44 -22.20
CA ALA A 219 9.57 13.35 -21.27
C ALA A 219 10.33 13.85 -20.02
N ARG A 220 11.38 14.65 -20.21
CA ARG A 220 12.18 15.21 -19.11
C ARG A 220 11.34 16.09 -18.18
N LEU A 221 10.46 16.92 -18.75
CA LEU A 221 9.60 17.80 -17.96
C LEU A 221 8.59 16.97 -17.13
N SER A 222 8.00 15.95 -17.75
CA SER A 222 7.05 15.05 -17.09
C SER A 222 7.68 14.25 -15.95
N ASP A 223 8.89 13.71 -16.14
CA ASP A 223 9.59 12.94 -15.11
C ASP A 223 9.98 13.81 -13.91
N ARG A 224 10.43 15.05 -14.17
CA ARG A 224 10.74 16.02 -13.13
C ARG A 224 9.50 16.38 -12.31
N PHE A 225 8.38 16.70 -12.98
CA PHE A 225 7.14 17.02 -12.28
C PHE A 225 6.64 15.85 -11.45
N ARG A 226 6.67 14.62 -11.98
CA ARG A 226 6.27 13.43 -11.21
C ARG A 226 7.13 13.20 -9.98
N THR A 227 8.44 13.45 -10.08
CA THR A 227 9.36 13.32 -8.93
C THR A 227 9.10 14.41 -7.89
N GLU A 228 8.95 15.67 -8.33
CA GLU A 228 8.65 16.79 -7.44
C GLU A 228 7.28 16.63 -6.74
N GLU A 229 6.27 16.18 -7.48
CA GLU A 229 4.95 15.85 -6.95
C GLU A 229 5.06 14.75 -5.90
N TYR A 230 5.71 13.62 -6.21
CA TYR A 230 5.92 12.53 -5.26
C TYR A 230 6.61 12.99 -3.97
N ARG A 231 7.66 13.82 -4.06
CA ARG A 231 8.32 14.43 -2.89
C ARG A 231 7.39 15.34 -2.10
N ASN A 232 6.59 16.17 -2.78
CA ASN A 232 5.63 17.04 -2.11
C ASN A 232 4.59 16.22 -1.33
N ARG A 233 4.10 15.13 -1.91
CA ARG A 233 3.18 14.21 -1.25
C ARG A 233 3.82 13.54 -0.04
N LEU A 234 5.08 13.09 -0.15
CA LEU A 234 5.82 12.56 0.99
C LEU A 234 5.96 13.58 2.12
N ARG A 235 6.31 14.84 1.83
CA ARG A 235 6.38 15.92 2.83
C ARG A 235 5.03 16.27 3.44
N ALA A 236 3.96 16.16 2.66
CA ALA A 236 2.61 16.41 3.14
C ALA A 236 2.09 15.33 4.11
N ILE A 237 2.73 14.16 4.15
CA ILE A 237 2.35 13.06 5.04
C ILE A 237 3.36 12.93 6.19
N GLN A 238 4.65 13.15 5.91
CA GLN A 238 5.72 13.21 6.89
C GLN A 238 5.75 14.62 7.51
N PHE A 239 4.74 14.92 8.34
CA PHE A 239 4.85 16.09 9.21
C PHE A 239 5.95 15.84 10.24
N ASP A 240 6.87 16.80 10.36
CA ASP A 240 7.78 16.88 11.49
C ASP A 240 6.95 16.75 12.79
N ASP A 241 7.34 15.83 13.67
CA ASP A 241 6.71 15.56 14.98
C ASP A 241 5.39 14.76 15.02
N GLY A 242 5.01 14.06 13.94
CA GLY A 242 3.92 13.07 14.01
C GLY A 242 2.52 13.68 14.13
N ASP A 243 2.37 14.89 13.57
CA ASP A 243 1.09 15.51 13.30
C ASP A 243 0.39 14.81 12.11
N ARG A 244 -0.93 14.69 12.19
CA ARG A 244 -1.77 14.08 11.16
C ARG A 244 -2.39 15.19 10.30
N PRO A 245 -2.72 14.93 9.02
CA PRO A 245 -3.55 15.86 8.26
C PRO A 245 -4.88 16.14 8.99
N ASP A 246 -5.38 17.38 8.92
CA ASP A 246 -6.58 17.84 9.66
C ASP A 246 -7.85 17.00 9.41
N PHE A 247 -7.95 16.34 8.25
CA PHE A 247 -9.09 15.52 7.90
C PHE A 247 -9.04 14.11 8.50
N VAL A 248 -7.88 13.68 9.01
CA VAL A 248 -7.71 12.38 9.64
C VAL A 248 -8.30 12.43 11.06
N PRO A 249 -9.18 11.49 11.43
CA PRO A 249 -9.77 11.48 12.76
C PRO A 249 -8.71 11.47 13.89
N GLU A 250 -8.92 12.32 14.89
CA GLU A 250 -8.13 12.27 16.12
C GLU A 250 -8.42 10.95 16.85
N MET A 251 -7.38 10.18 17.14
CA MET A 251 -7.50 8.91 17.87
C MET A 251 -6.46 8.85 18.97
N PRO A 252 -6.78 8.29 20.14
CA PRO A 252 -5.78 8.03 21.17
C PRO A 252 -4.71 7.11 20.59
N LYS A 253 -3.48 7.60 20.53
CA LYS A 253 -2.32 6.82 20.08
C LYS A 253 -2.15 5.64 21.04
N ALA A 254 -2.06 4.42 20.52
CA ALA A 254 -1.67 3.28 21.32
C ALA A 254 -0.28 3.57 21.88
N SER A 255 -0.07 3.33 23.17
CA SER A 255 1.19 3.59 23.87
C SER A 255 2.37 2.91 23.18
N THR A 256 3.02 3.58 22.22
CA THR A 256 4.20 3.03 21.54
C THR A 256 5.34 3.06 22.55
N VAL A 257 5.76 1.90 23.07
CA VAL A 257 7.07 1.73 23.70
C VAL A 257 8.10 1.97 22.61
N ASN A 258 8.45 3.24 22.42
CA ASN A 258 9.39 3.65 21.41
C ASN A 258 10.79 3.19 21.87
N GLY A 259 11.29 2.12 21.26
CA GLY A 259 12.67 1.62 21.39
C GLY A 259 13.69 2.57 20.77
N LYS A 260 13.63 3.85 21.15
CA LYS A 260 14.73 4.79 20.91
C LYS A 260 15.74 4.57 22.02
N SER A 261 16.61 3.58 21.81
CA SER A 261 17.89 3.45 22.50
C SER A 261 18.71 4.71 22.24
N ARG A 262 18.40 5.78 22.95
CA ARG A 262 19.32 6.88 23.20
C ARG A 262 20.47 6.21 23.96
N ALA A 263 21.59 6.03 23.28
CA ALA A 263 22.84 5.68 23.92
C ALA A 263 23.04 6.65 25.11
N GLY A 264 23.02 6.11 26.33
CA GLY A 264 23.38 6.82 27.55
C GLY A 264 24.78 7.41 27.39
N ASP A 265 24.98 8.67 27.75
CA ASP A 265 25.10 9.12 29.16
C ASP A 265 26.38 8.52 29.76
N GLY A 266 27.41 9.32 29.96
CA GLY A 266 27.44 10.14 31.16
C GLY A 266 28.26 9.38 32.19
N ASN A 267 29.58 9.36 31.95
CA ASN A 267 30.54 8.87 32.92
C ASN A 267 30.62 9.93 34.03
N ASP A 268 30.06 9.64 35.19
CA ASP A 268 30.47 10.15 36.51
C ASP A 268 29.52 9.59 37.58
N GLU A 269 29.84 8.44 38.19
CA GLU A 269 29.45 8.17 39.58
C GLU A 269 30.53 7.34 40.28
N ASP A 270 31.19 8.02 41.22
CA ASP A 270 32.02 7.47 42.28
C ASP A 270 31.16 6.59 43.18
N GLY A 271 31.58 5.33 43.39
CA GLY A 271 30.84 4.34 44.17
C GLY A 271 31.77 3.32 44.80
N ASP A 272 32.52 3.80 45.79
CA ASP A 272 33.26 3.06 46.80
C ASP A 272 32.43 1.92 47.42
N TYR A 273 32.78 0.67 47.13
CA TYR A 273 32.61 -0.50 48.01
C TYR A 273 33.60 -1.58 47.59
N GLY A 274 34.78 -1.54 48.21
CA GLY A 274 35.81 -2.59 48.15
C GLY A 274 35.82 -3.40 49.44
N ASP A 275 35.29 -4.60 49.32
CA ASP A 275 35.29 -5.75 50.22
C ASP A 275 36.70 -6.09 50.76
N GLY A 276 36.76 -6.61 52.00
CA GLY A 276 38.01 -6.89 52.69
C GLY A 276 37.84 -7.71 53.96
N ASP A 277 37.39 -8.95 53.78
CA ASP A 277 37.81 -10.18 54.46
C ASP A 277 38.28 -10.10 55.93
N ASP A 278 37.39 -10.51 56.83
CA ASP A 278 37.73 -11.04 58.16
C ASP A 278 38.05 -12.54 58.03
N GLU A 279 39.32 -12.93 58.13
CA GLU A 279 39.73 -14.28 58.56
C GLU A 279 40.88 -14.18 59.58
N ASP A 280 40.70 -14.96 60.65
CA ASP A 280 41.50 -15.02 61.88
C ASP A 280 42.96 -15.42 61.66
N ASP A 281 43.90 -14.81 62.41
CA ASP A 281 45.00 -15.57 63.02
C ASP A 281 45.52 -14.92 64.32
N ASP A 282 45.57 -15.75 65.35
CA ASP A 282 46.27 -15.55 66.62
C ASP A 282 47.78 -15.32 66.36
N SER A 283 48.38 -14.29 66.96
CA SER A 283 49.63 -14.43 67.74
C SER A 283 50.27 -13.10 68.16
N ASP A 284 50.75 -13.13 69.41
CA ASP A 284 51.79 -12.31 70.02
C ASP A 284 51.50 -10.91 70.59
N ARG A 285 51.38 -10.94 71.93
CA ARG A 285 51.86 -10.00 72.97
C ARG A 285 50.89 -9.00 73.61
#